data_AF-A0A1Y6C734-F1
#
_entry.id   AF-A0A1Y6C734-F1
#
_cell.length_a   1.000
_cell.length_b   1.000
_cell.length_c   1.000
_cell.angle_alpha   90.00
_cell.angle_beta   90.00
_cell.angle_gamma   90.00
#
_symmetry.space_group_name_H-M   'P 1'
#
loop_
_entity.id
_entity.type
_entity.pdbx_description
1 polymer ?
#
loop_
_entity_poly.entity_id
_entity_poly.type
_entity_poly.pdbx_seq_one_letter_code
_entity_poly.pdbx_strand_id
1 'polypeptide(L)'
;MSLLKKKEKAIVKVCKLKTWVYCCVVSLCCFSATVTAWSPQGHGIIAINAYRNLRHNDPAAANTFMMYARLLYKHQKGSSKKLYGQCLGAKELCYLAQWPDFVKKVPLKDLWPNLAPELFKAYLPKSTASWHYHNNFYSHETHSFIRHCTNSGKLLEVLPLLVEAFEREANTENQAVILSFIVHLVGDAHQPLHSVSAINHGCEHDLGGNRVCIQKKHAKCERSLHALWDDGAGLFRSPQEFTLTQHIKAGTSDFESWITESSSYVGRVYLQDRNYDTESYKTRVQTISRARVKKAVANLEGLLVALMSKK
;
A
#
# COMPACT_ATOMS: atom_id res chain seq x y z
N MET A 1 77.20 31.09 36.69
CA MET A 1 76.98 32.41 36.04
C MET A 1 75.82 32.26 35.07
N SER A 2 74.65 32.81 35.40
CA SER A 2 74.13 34.04 34.78
C SER A 2 73.72 33.81 33.31
N LEU A 3 72.44 33.50 33.06
CA LEU A 3 71.41 34.43 32.57
C LEU A 3 71.43 34.68 31.03
N LEU A 4 70.32 34.28 30.40
CA LEU A 4 69.52 35.09 29.46
C LEU A 4 70.08 35.45 28.06
N LYS A 5 69.47 34.84 27.01
CA LYS A 5 68.58 35.46 25.97
C LYS A 5 68.56 34.58 24.72
N LYS A 6 67.41 34.01 24.33
CA LYS A 6 66.45 34.53 23.30
C LYS A 6 67.17 34.87 21.97
N LYS A 7 66.82 34.36 20.79
CA LYS A 7 65.50 33.97 20.24
C LYS A 7 65.69 33.36 18.82
N GLU A 8 64.79 32.43 18.44
CA GLU A 8 64.15 32.24 17.11
C GLU A 8 65.06 32.10 15.85
N LYS A 9 64.98 31.06 14.99
CA LYS A 9 63.83 30.38 14.38
C LYS A 9 64.30 29.08 13.66
N ALA A 10 63.48 28.02 13.82
CA ALA A 10 62.96 27.07 12.81
C ALA A 10 63.95 26.39 11.83
N ILE A 11 63.87 25.11 11.44
CA ILE A 11 62.81 24.22 10.94
C ILE A 11 63.49 22.82 10.99
N VAL A 12 62.98 21.67 11.45
CA VAL A 12 61.96 20.74 10.90
C VAL A 12 61.88 19.63 11.97
N LYS A 13 60.70 19.26 12.47
CA LYS A 13 60.54 18.00 13.22
C LYS A 13 59.47 17.16 12.54
N VAL A 14 59.95 16.03 12.03
CA VAL A 14 59.21 14.87 11.54
C VAL A 14 58.12 14.49 12.54
N CYS A 15 56.86 14.51 12.09
CA CYS A 15 55.75 13.95 12.85
C CYS A 15 55.25 12.69 12.13
N LYS A 16 55.30 11.58 12.88
CA LYS A 16 54.90 10.24 12.45
C LYS A 16 53.43 10.24 12.03
N LEU A 17 53.16 9.84 10.79
CA LEU A 17 51.82 9.55 10.30
C LEU A 17 51.28 8.32 11.04
N LYS A 18 50.34 8.51 11.97
CA LYS A 18 49.48 7.41 12.46
C LYS A 18 48.44 7.15 11.38
N THR A 19 48.52 6.00 10.73
CA THR A 19 47.47 5.46 9.86
C THR A 19 46.23 5.14 10.69
N TRP A 20 45.28 6.07 10.73
CA TRP A 20 43.91 5.77 11.13
C TRP A 20 43.20 5.18 9.91
N VAL A 21 43.05 3.86 9.89
CA VAL A 21 42.11 3.19 8.98
C VAL A 21 40.71 3.53 9.50
N TYR A 22 40.11 4.59 8.95
CA TYR A 22 38.68 4.78 9.04
C TYR A 22 38.03 3.66 8.24
N CYS A 23 37.57 2.63 8.95
CA CYS A 23 36.60 1.70 8.41
C CYS A 23 35.28 2.47 8.28
N CYS A 24 35.15 3.23 7.19
CA CYS A 24 33.89 3.80 6.76
C CYS A 24 32.99 2.63 6.37
N VAL A 25 32.33 2.03 7.36
CA VAL A 25 31.08 1.32 7.11
C VAL A 25 30.11 2.39 6.66
N VAL A 26 30.07 2.62 5.34
CA VAL A 26 28.97 3.30 4.68
C VAL A 26 27.79 2.38 4.92
N SER A 27 27.12 2.58 6.04
CA SER A 27 25.79 2.06 6.27
C SER A 27 24.94 2.75 5.22
N LEU A 28 24.78 2.08 4.07
CA LEU A 28 23.74 2.41 3.12
C LEU A 28 22.43 2.24 3.90
N CYS A 29 21.98 3.32 4.52
CA CYS A 29 20.60 3.48 4.91
C CYS A 29 19.80 3.46 3.61
N CYS A 30 19.49 2.26 3.14
CA CYS A 30 18.32 2.00 2.33
C CYS A 30 17.14 2.46 3.19
N PHE A 31 16.79 3.75 3.06
CA PHE A 31 15.47 4.20 3.47
C PHE A 31 14.50 3.29 2.73
N SER A 32 13.92 2.34 3.45
CA SER A 32 12.87 1.48 2.91
C SER A 32 11.79 2.44 2.44
N ALA A 33 11.64 2.57 1.12
CA ALA A 33 10.49 3.23 0.53
C ALA A 33 9.27 2.66 1.26
N THR A 34 8.52 3.52 1.92
CA THR A 34 7.25 3.11 2.50
C THR A 34 6.40 2.70 1.31
N VAL A 35 6.28 1.40 1.08
CA VAL A 35 5.46 0.79 0.05
C VAL A 35 4.02 1.10 0.43
N THR A 36 3.50 2.25 0.02
CA THR A 36 2.04 2.50 0.05
C THR A 36 1.42 1.50 -0.90
N ALA A 37 0.19 1.09 -0.63
CA ALA A 37 -0.58 0.44 -1.67
C ALA A 37 -1.05 1.48 -2.70
N TRP A 38 -2.21 1.32 -3.36
CA TRP A 38 -2.80 2.45 -4.10
C TRP A 38 -2.59 3.73 -3.29
N SER A 39 -2.23 4.83 -3.94
CA SER A 39 -1.89 6.05 -3.21
C SER A 39 -3.05 6.38 -2.25
N PRO A 40 -2.81 7.10 -1.14
CA PRO A 40 -3.89 7.43 -0.21
C PRO A 40 -5.15 7.98 -0.91
N GLN A 41 -4.94 8.72 -2.00
CA GLN A 41 -5.98 9.22 -2.89
C GLN A 41 -6.73 8.09 -3.63
N GLY A 42 -6.04 7.09 -4.18
CA GLY A 42 -6.65 5.93 -4.83
C GLY A 42 -7.58 5.14 -3.90
N HIS A 43 -7.14 4.82 -2.68
CA HIS A 43 -8.01 4.18 -1.67
C HIS A 43 -9.22 5.04 -1.30
N GLY A 44 -8.99 6.34 -1.12
CA GLY A 44 -10.07 7.29 -0.86
C GLY A 44 -11.12 7.31 -1.97
N ILE A 45 -10.69 7.31 -3.23
CA ILE A 45 -11.57 7.27 -4.40
C ILE A 45 -12.42 5.97 -4.40
N ILE A 46 -11.84 4.82 -4.08
CA ILE A 46 -12.58 3.55 -4.00
C ILE A 46 -13.67 3.65 -2.93
N ALA A 47 -13.32 4.06 -1.71
CA ALA A 47 -14.28 4.14 -0.60
C ALA A 47 -15.39 5.18 -0.85
N ILE A 48 -15.04 6.34 -1.41
CA ILE A 48 -16.01 7.41 -1.74
C ILE A 48 -17.01 6.91 -2.79
N ASN A 49 -16.54 6.26 -3.86
CA ASN A 49 -17.44 5.80 -4.92
C ASN A 49 -18.30 4.61 -4.45
N ALA A 50 -17.76 3.69 -3.64
CA ALA A 50 -18.57 2.64 -3.02
C ALA A 50 -19.68 3.23 -2.13
N TYR A 51 -19.36 4.23 -1.30
CA TYR A 51 -20.36 4.93 -0.51
C TYR A 51 -21.42 5.65 -1.37
N ARG A 52 -21.01 6.30 -2.47
CA ARG A 52 -21.96 6.97 -3.40
C ARG A 52 -22.91 5.97 -4.05
N ASN A 53 -22.43 4.81 -4.47
CA ASN A 53 -23.27 3.76 -5.01
C ASN A 53 -24.26 3.25 -3.95
N LEU A 54 -23.78 2.93 -2.74
CA LEU A 54 -24.63 2.50 -1.64
C LEU A 54 -25.70 3.54 -1.32
N ARG A 55 -25.38 4.84 -1.30
CA ARG A 55 -26.39 5.89 -1.06
C ARG A 55 -27.57 5.84 -2.02
N HIS A 56 -27.37 5.34 -3.23
CA HIS A 56 -28.43 5.17 -4.23
C HIS A 56 -29.16 3.83 -4.06
N ASN A 57 -28.39 2.74 -3.85
CA ASN A 57 -28.90 1.37 -3.92
C ASN A 57 -29.38 0.81 -2.56
N ASP A 58 -28.69 1.17 -1.48
CA ASP A 58 -28.95 0.74 -0.11
C ASP A 58 -28.55 1.85 0.89
N PRO A 59 -29.43 2.84 1.10
CA PRO A 59 -29.14 3.97 1.99
C PRO A 59 -28.84 3.54 3.45
N ALA A 60 -29.39 2.40 3.90
CA ALA A 60 -29.13 1.87 5.23
C ALA A 60 -27.68 1.40 5.34
N ALA A 61 -27.21 0.57 4.39
CA ALA A 61 -25.82 0.14 4.32
C ALA A 61 -24.87 1.34 4.16
N ALA A 62 -25.25 2.36 3.38
CA ALA A 62 -24.46 3.59 3.25
C ALA A 62 -24.29 4.32 4.60
N ASN A 63 -25.38 4.47 5.35
CA ASN A 63 -25.36 5.11 6.67
C ASN A 63 -24.48 4.33 7.66
N THR A 64 -24.60 3.00 7.67
CA THR A 64 -23.79 2.13 8.53
C THR A 64 -22.31 2.20 8.14
N PHE A 65 -21.98 2.20 6.84
CA PHE A 65 -20.60 2.37 6.38
C PHE A 65 -20.00 3.71 6.84
N MET A 66 -20.75 4.81 6.68
CA MET A 66 -20.33 6.13 7.16
C MET A 66 -20.19 6.19 8.69
N MET A 67 -21.05 5.50 9.43
CA MET A 67 -20.95 5.39 10.90
C MET A 67 -19.60 4.79 11.31
N TYR A 68 -19.20 3.66 10.72
CA TYR A 68 -17.89 3.04 11.01
C TYR A 68 -16.73 3.96 10.62
N ALA A 69 -16.82 4.65 9.49
CA ALA A 69 -15.81 5.64 9.08
C ALA A 69 -15.65 6.77 10.11
N ARG A 70 -16.76 7.29 10.64
CA ARG A 70 -16.76 8.31 11.70
C ARG A 70 -16.19 7.78 13.02
N LEU A 71 -16.55 6.55 13.40
CA LEU A 71 -16.01 5.91 14.61
C LEU A 71 -14.49 5.78 14.52
N LEU A 72 -13.97 5.17 13.46
CA LEU A 72 -12.52 5.05 13.28
C LEU A 72 -11.83 6.43 13.28
N TYR A 73 -12.39 7.39 12.54
CA TYR A 73 -11.83 8.74 12.47
C TYR A 73 -11.82 9.46 13.82
N LYS A 74 -12.81 9.23 14.68
CA LYS A 74 -12.86 9.81 16.04
C LYS A 74 -11.81 9.19 16.95
N HIS A 75 -11.68 7.87 16.94
CA HIS A 75 -10.88 7.13 17.92
C HIS A 75 -9.41 6.99 17.54
N GLN A 76 -9.09 7.03 16.25
CA GLN A 76 -7.75 6.70 15.76
C GLN A 76 -7.02 7.88 15.11
N LYS A 77 -7.53 9.12 15.19
CA LYS A 77 -7.14 10.31 14.39
C LYS A 77 -5.67 10.79 14.47
N GLY A 78 -4.77 10.07 15.13
CA GLY A 78 -3.42 10.52 15.47
C GLY A 78 -2.46 10.82 14.31
N SER A 79 -2.83 10.56 13.04
CA SER A 79 -1.87 10.59 11.93
C SER A 79 -2.42 11.09 10.58
N SER A 80 -3.41 11.99 10.55
CA SER A 80 -3.91 12.51 9.27
C SER A 80 -2.82 13.30 8.53
N LYS A 81 -2.21 12.68 7.52
CA LYS A 81 -1.42 13.39 6.50
C LYS A 81 -2.31 14.37 5.73
N LYS A 82 -1.68 15.29 4.99
CA LYS A 82 -2.36 16.27 4.13
C LYS A 82 -3.34 15.53 3.20
N LEU A 83 -4.63 15.83 3.33
CA LEU A 83 -5.67 15.31 2.45
C LEU A 83 -5.66 16.10 1.14
N TYR A 84 -5.94 15.43 0.03
CA TYR A 84 -5.98 16.04 -1.29
C TYR A 84 -7.21 15.57 -2.06
N GLY A 85 -7.63 16.37 -3.04
CA GLY A 85 -8.65 16.00 -3.99
C GLY A 85 -10.01 15.64 -3.36
N GLN A 86 -10.63 14.53 -3.81
CA GLN A 86 -11.96 14.13 -3.32
C GLN A 86 -12.00 13.88 -1.80
N CYS A 87 -10.85 13.58 -1.18
CA CYS A 87 -10.77 13.38 0.27
C CYS A 87 -10.99 14.63 1.11
N LEU A 88 -10.88 15.83 0.54
CA LEU A 88 -11.19 17.07 1.25
C LEU A 88 -12.67 17.13 1.70
N GLY A 89 -13.58 16.60 0.87
CA GLY A 89 -15.01 16.56 1.15
C GLY A 89 -15.51 15.28 1.84
N ALA A 90 -14.64 14.29 2.08
CA ALA A 90 -15.00 12.97 2.59
C ALA A 90 -13.91 12.39 3.50
N LYS A 91 -13.44 13.22 4.44
CA LYS A 91 -12.27 12.92 5.28
C LYS A 91 -12.39 11.60 6.06
N GLU A 92 -13.58 11.26 6.57
CA GLU A 92 -13.81 10.04 7.35
C GLU A 92 -13.67 8.78 6.48
N LEU A 93 -14.28 8.77 5.29
CA LEU A 93 -14.17 7.65 4.35
C LEU A 93 -12.74 7.47 3.85
N CYS A 94 -12.08 8.58 3.50
CA CYS A 94 -10.68 8.52 3.11
C CYS A 94 -9.78 8.05 4.24
N TYR A 95 -10.01 8.52 5.47
CA TYR A 95 -9.26 8.06 6.61
C TYR A 95 -9.44 6.56 6.83
N LEU A 96 -10.68 6.06 6.80
CA LEU A 96 -10.98 4.64 6.91
C LEU A 96 -10.24 3.82 5.84
N ALA A 97 -10.24 4.30 4.60
CA ALA A 97 -9.58 3.59 3.50
C ALA A 97 -8.05 3.67 3.55
N GLN A 98 -7.46 4.66 4.22
CA GLN A 98 -6.01 4.88 4.25
C GLN A 98 -5.34 4.41 5.54
N TRP A 99 -6.11 4.28 6.62
CA TRP A 99 -5.58 4.03 7.96
C TRP A 99 -4.73 2.76 8.06
N PRO A 100 -5.10 1.60 7.44
CA PRO A 100 -4.25 0.41 7.44
C PRO A 100 -2.82 0.68 6.96
N ASP A 101 -2.66 1.54 5.97
CA ASP A 101 -1.37 1.91 5.41
C ASP A 101 -0.51 2.74 6.38
N PHE A 102 -1.16 3.52 7.25
CA PHE A 102 -0.51 4.33 8.28
C PHE A 102 -0.01 3.47 9.44
N VAL A 103 -0.72 2.37 9.73
CA VAL A 103 -0.46 1.53 10.90
C VAL A 103 0.21 0.20 10.58
N LYS A 104 0.46 -0.13 9.31
CA LYS A 104 0.98 -1.45 8.90
C LYS A 104 2.30 -1.92 9.49
N LYS A 105 3.06 -1.02 10.12
CA LYS A 105 4.32 -1.32 10.84
C LYS A 105 4.12 -1.46 12.35
N VAL A 106 2.97 -1.07 12.86
CA VAL A 106 2.58 -1.22 14.26
C VAL A 106 2.13 -2.68 14.46
N PRO A 107 2.53 -3.34 15.58
CA PRO A 107 2.03 -4.66 15.90
C PRO A 107 0.49 -4.67 15.99
N LEU A 108 -0.15 -5.71 15.45
CA LEU A 108 -1.61 -5.77 15.35
C LEU A 108 -2.29 -5.64 16.71
N LYS A 109 -1.71 -6.19 17.78
CA LYS A 109 -2.24 -6.07 19.16
C LYS A 109 -2.43 -4.62 19.62
N ASP A 110 -1.66 -3.68 19.08
CA ASP A 110 -1.67 -2.28 19.50
C ASP A 110 -2.65 -1.43 18.66
N LEU A 111 -3.38 -2.05 17.73
CA LEU A 111 -4.32 -1.38 16.82
C LEU A 111 -5.76 -1.35 17.32
N TRP A 112 -6.06 -2.11 18.37
CA TRP A 112 -7.42 -2.33 18.82
C TRP A 112 -7.79 -1.34 19.93
N PRO A 113 -8.94 -0.67 19.82
CA PRO A 113 -9.46 0.15 20.92
C PRO A 113 -9.87 -0.71 22.12
N ASN A 114 -10.28 -1.96 21.86
CA ASN A 114 -10.68 -2.95 22.87
C ASN A 114 -9.86 -4.23 22.70
N LEU A 115 -10.24 -5.31 23.39
CA LEU A 115 -9.58 -6.61 23.17
C LEU A 115 -9.69 -7.03 21.71
N ALA A 116 -8.58 -7.42 21.10
CA ALA A 116 -8.55 -7.89 19.73
C ALA A 116 -9.42 -9.16 19.56
N PRO A 117 -10.12 -9.34 18.42
CA PRO A 117 -10.81 -10.58 18.12
C PRO A 117 -9.88 -11.79 18.22
N GLU A 118 -10.35 -12.87 18.86
CA GLU A 118 -9.55 -14.09 19.07
C GLU A 118 -9.08 -14.72 17.75
N LEU A 119 -9.84 -14.51 16.66
CA LEU A 119 -9.45 -14.92 15.30
C LEU A 119 -8.08 -14.37 14.86
N PHE A 120 -7.64 -13.24 15.42
CA PHE A 120 -6.35 -12.63 15.09
C PHE A 120 -5.20 -13.02 16.03
N LYS A 121 -5.40 -13.95 16.96
CA LYS A 121 -4.40 -14.32 17.98
C LYS A 121 -3.00 -14.62 17.43
N ALA A 122 -2.91 -15.38 16.34
CA ALA A 122 -1.64 -15.71 15.69
C ALA A 122 -0.95 -14.51 15.02
N TYR A 123 -1.70 -13.43 14.77
CA TYR A 123 -1.25 -12.21 14.13
C TYR A 123 -0.93 -11.08 15.11
N LEU A 124 -1.44 -11.11 16.33
CA LEU A 124 -1.28 -10.07 17.35
C LEU A 124 0.16 -9.53 17.54
N PRO A 125 1.21 -10.37 17.63
CA PRO A 125 2.57 -9.84 17.82
C PRO A 125 3.21 -9.29 16.53
N LYS A 126 2.58 -9.51 15.36
CA LYS A 126 3.13 -9.17 14.05
C LYS A 126 2.55 -7.86 13.54
N SER A 127 3.28 -7.21 12.63
CA SER A 127 2.76 -6.09 11.85
C SER A 127 1.84 -6.58 10.72
N THR A 128 0.97 -5.72 10.18
CA THR A 128 0.09 -6.07 9.06
C THR A 128 0.69 -5.82 7.68
N ALA A 129 1.97 -5.44 7.56
CA ALA A 129 2.61 -5.14 6.27
C ALA A 129 2.47 -6.25 5.21
N SER A 130 2.49 -7.53 5.61
CA SER A 130 2.32 -8.65 4.67
C SER A 130 0.86 -8.85 4.22
N TRP A 131 -0.11 -8.20 4.85
CA TRP A 131 -1.54 -8.33 4.51
C TRP A 131 -1.88 -7.61 3.21
N HIS A 132 -1.07 -6.62 2.82
CA HIS A 132 -1.34 -5.72 1.70
C HIS A 132 -1.07 -6.34 0.31
N TYR A 133 -0.58 -7.58 0.22
CA TYR A 133 -0.26 -8.18 -1.07
C TYR A 133 -0.37 -9.69 -1.05
N HIS A 134 -0.47 -10.27 -2.25
CA HIS A 134 -0.24 -11.67 -2.52
C HIS A 134 0.51 -11.78 -3.85
N ASN A 135 1.80 -12.15 -3.82
CA ASN A 135 2.60 -12.16 -5.04
C ASN A 135 2.47 -13.48 -5.80
N ASN A 136 1.88 -13.42 -7.00
CA ASN A 136 2.17 -14.38 -8.04
C ASN A 136 3.56 -14.05 -8.62
N PHE A 137 4.49 -15.00 -8.63
CA PHE A 137 5.85 -14.72 -9.08
C PHE A 137 5.97 -14.89 -10.59
N TYR A 138 6.51 -13.88 -11.27
CA TYR A 138 6.67 -13.88 -12.72
C TYR A 138 8.15 -13.87 -13.12
N SER A 139 8.56 -14.77 -14.00
CA SER A 139 9.92 -14.79 -14.55
C SER A 139 9.96 -14.07 -15.89
N HIS A 140 10.79 -13.04 -16.00
CA HIS A 140 11.04 -12.34 -17.26
C HIS A 140 11.77 -13.23 -18.30
N GLU A 141 12.53 -14.22 -17.85
CA GLU A 141 13.31 -15.08 -18.73
C GLU A 141 12.43 -16.13 -19.43
N THR A 142 11.54 -16.76 -18.66
CA THR A 142 10.63 -17.79 -19.19
C THR A 142 9.28 -17.22 -19.65
N HIS A 143 9.04 -15.93 -19.41
CA HIS A 143 7.75 -15.25 -19.60
C HIS A 143 6.56 -15.98 -18.96
N SER A 144 6.77 -16.60 -17.80
CA SER A 144 5.78 -17.47 -17.14
C SER A 144 5.70 -17.24 -15.63
N PHE A 145 4.59 -17.69 -15.04
CA PHE A 145 4.43 -17.69 -13.58
C PHE A 145 5.16 -18.88 -12.94
N ILE A 146 5.85 -18.61 -11.83
CA ILE A 146 6.66 -19.56 -11.09
C ILE A 146 6.01 -19.85 -9.75
N ARG A 147 5.77 -21.14 -9.47
CA ARG A 147 5.03 -21.58 -8.26
C ARG A 147 5.91 -22.07 -7.12
N HIS A 148 7.18 -22.40 -7.38
CA HIS A 148 8.05 -22.99 -6.37
C HIS A 148 8.66 -21.96 -5.40
N CYS A 149 8.54 -20.67 -5.69
CA CYS A 149 9.02 -19.60 -4.81
C CYS A 149 8.02 -19.33 -3.67
N THR A 150 8.54 -19.10 -2.47
CA THR A 150 7.72 -18.86 -1.28
C THR A 150 7.11 -17.46 -1.30
N ASN A 151 5.79 -17.37 -1.21
CA ASN A 151 5.06 -16.11 -1.09
C ASN A 151 4.86 -15.75 0.39
N SER A 152 5.36 -14.58 0.80
CA SER A 152 5.18 -14.04 2.15
C SER A 152 3.89 -13.21 2.31
N GLY A 153 3.21 -12.91 1.20
CA GLY A 153 1.97 -12.14 1.15
C GLY A 153 0.80 -12.92 1.73
N LYS A 154 -0.01 -12.22 2.53
CA LYS A 154 -1.08 -12.79 3.34
C LYS A 154 -2.46 -12.30 2.94
N LEU A 155 -2.59 -11.47 1.92
CA LEU A 155 -3.87 -10.86 1.50
C LEU A 155 -5.00 -11.89 1.37
N LEU A 156 -4.77 -12.98 0.62
CA LEU A 156 -5.76 -14.04 0.40
C LEU A 156 -6.10 -14.84 1.66
N GLU A 157 -5.17 -14.92 2.62
CA GLU A 157 -5.40 -15.58 3.91
C GLU A 157 -6.23 -14.68 4.84
N VAL A 158 -5.97 -13.38 4.86
CA VAL A 158 -6.53 -12.47 5.86
C VAL A 158 -7.85 -11.82 5.46
N LEU A 159 -8.12 -11.61 4.16
CA LEU A 159 -9.42 -11.08 3.71
C LEU A 159 -10.63 -11.90 4.18
N PRO A 160 -10.67 -13.24 4.01
CA PRO A 160 -11.80 -14.03 4.52
C PRO A 160 -11.87 -14.02 6.05
N LEU A 161 -10.71 -14.02 6.73
CA LEU A 161 -10.64 -13.93 8.18
C LEU A 161 -11.19 -12.59 8.70
N LEU A 162 -10.93 -11.49 8.00
CA LEU A 162 -11.47 -10.17 8.34
C LEU A 162 -12.99 -10.12 8.18
N VAL A 163 -13.53 -10.73 7.11
CA VAL A 163 -14.98 -10.85 6.90
C VAL A 163 -15.62 -11.64 8.04
N GLU A 164 -15.07 -12.80 8.38
CA GLU A 164 -15.55 -13.63 9.50
C GLU A 164 -15.46 -12.87 10.83
N ALA A 165 -14.36 -12.17 11.08
CA ALA A 165 -14.18 -11.37 12.29
C ALA A 165 -15.20 -10.23 12.39
N PHE A 166 -15.49 -9.53 11.28
CA PHE A 166 -16.49 -8.46 11.27
C PHE A 166 -17.88 -8.95 11.66
N GLU A 167 -18.27 -10.14 11.17
CA GLU A 167 -19.56 -10.75 11.45
C GLU A 167 -19.69 -11.14 12.93
N ARG A 168 -18.63 -11.76 13.49
CA ARG A 168 -18.61 -12.28 14.87
C ARG A 168 -18.33 -11.22 15.93
N GLU A 169 -17.69 -10.12 15.57
CA GLU A 169 -17.37 -9.05 16.51
C GLU A 169 -18.65 -8.34 16.97
N ALA A 170 -18.77 -8.18 18.29
CA ALA A 170 -19.87 -7.49 18.95
C ALA A 170 -19.54 -6.03 19.25
N ASN A 171 -18.24 -5.71 19.42
CA ASN A 171 -17.78 -4.35 19.68
C ASN A 171 -17.70 -3.53 18.38
N THR A 172 -18.52 -2.49 18.29
CA THR A 172 -18.62 -1.63 17.09
C THR A 172 -17.33 -0.88 16.75
N GLU A 173 -16.48 -0.56 17.73
CA GLU A 173 -15.20 0.11 17.46
C GLU A 173 -14.18 -0.87 16.84
N ASN A 174 -14.13 -2.11 17.32
CA ASN A 174 -13.36 -3.18 16.70
C ASN A 174 -13.86 -3.47 15.28
N GLN A 175 -15.18 -3.48 15.06
CA GLN A 175 -15.75 -3.60 13.72
C GLN A 175 -15.31 -2.47 12.79
N ALA A 176 -15.17 -1.23 13.28
CA ALA A 176 -14.65 -0.12 12.50
C ALA A 176 -13.19 -0.34 12.08
N VAL A 177 -12.36 -0.88 12.97
CA VAL A 177 -10.97 -1.29 12.67
C VAL A 177 -10.95 -2.39 11.61
N ILE A 178 -11.72 -3.46 11.79
CA ILE A 178 -11.81 -4.57 10.84
C ILE A 178 -12.27 -4.08 9.46
N LEU A 179 -13.31 -3.26 9.43
CA LEU A 179 -13.86 -2.72 8.19
C LEU A 179 -12.85 -1.84 7.44
N SER A 180 -12.01 -1.10 8.17
CA SER A 180 -10.93 -0.32 7.55
C SER A 180 -9.95 -1.21 6.78
N PHE A 181 -9.56 -2.34 7.36
CA PHE A 181 -8.72 -3.33 6.69
C PHE A 181 -9.43 -3.96 5.50
N ILE A 182 -10.71 -4.34 5.62
CA ILE A 182 -11.49 -4.88 4.48
C ILE A 182 -11.50 -3.88 3.32
N VAL A 183 -11.88 -2.62 3.57
CA VAL A 183 -11.95 -1.57 2.54
C VAL A 183 -10.59 -1.35 1.87
N HIS A 184 -9.52 -1.29 2.66
CA HIS A 184 -8.18 -1.08 2.15
C HIS A 184 -7.70 -2.26 1.30
N LEU A 185 -7.78 -3.48 1.84
CA LEU A 185 -7.27 -4.68 1.18
C LEU A 185 -8.08 -5.09 -0.06
N VAL A 186 -9.36 -4.73 -0.14
CA VAL A 186 -10.11 -4.82 -1.41
C VAL A 186 -9.47 -3.91 -2.47
N GLY A 187 -9.05 -2.70 -2.10
CA GLY A 187 -8.27 -1.85 -2.99
C GLY A 187 -6.97 -2.52 -3.43
N ASP A 188 -6.18 -3.03 -2.48
CA ASP A 188 -4.89 -3.68 -2.74
C ASP A 188 -5.04 -4.87 -3.69
N ALA A 189 -6.06 -5.70 -3.49
CA ALA A 189 -6.33 -6.86 -4.34
C ALA A 189 -6.53 -6.48 -5.81
N HIS A 190 -6.91 -5.23 -6.08
CA HIS A 190 -7.13 -4.71 -7.43
C HIS A 190 -5.92 -3.96 -8.01
N GLN A 191 -4.86 -3.71 -7.24
CA GLN A 191 -3.60 -3.13 -7.74
C GLN A 191 -2.74 -4.26 -8.36
N PRO A 192 -2.43 -4.25 -9.68
CA PRO A 192 -1.65 -5.31 -10.30
C PRO A 192 -0.35 -5.68 -9.57
N LEU A 193 0.48 -4.71 -9.19
CA LEU A 193 1.75 -4.92 -8.49
C LEU A 193 1.62 -5.31 -7.00
N HIS A 194 0.40 -5.42 -6.47
CA HIS A 194 0.10 -6.10 -5.20
C HIS A 194 -0.24 -7.58 -5.39
N SER A 195 -0.43 -8.00 -6.65
CA SER A 195 -0.77 -9.36 -7.05
C SER A 195 0.35 -10.08 -7.80
N VAL A 196 1.41 -9.36 -8.20
CA VAL A 196 2.53 -9.89 -8.98
C VAL A 196 3.86 -9.28 -8.55
N SER A 197 4.92 -10.09 -8.56
CA SER A 197 6.29 -9.61 -8.41
C SER A 197 7.19 -10.36 -9.40
N ALA A 198 8.07 -9.62 -10.07
CA ALA A 198 9.05 -10.22 -10.96
C ALA A 198 10.18 -10.87 -10.16
N ILE A 199 10.66 -12.03 -10.62
CA ILE A 199 11.73 -12.80 -9.97
C ILE A 199 12.86 -13.17 -10.92
N ASN A 200 14.03 -13.47 -10.35
CA ASN A 200 15.09 -14.22 -11.02
C ASN A 200 15.02 -15.72 -10.68
N HIS A 201 15.95 -16.52 -11.23
CA HIS A 201 16.06 -17.97 -10.95
C HIS A 201 16.21 -18.34 -9.48
N GLY A 202 16.79 -17.45 -8.67
CA GLY A 202 17.00 -17.64 -7.23
C GLY A 202 15.80 -17.26 -6.36
N CYS A 203 14.61 -17.08 -6.95
CA CYS A 203 13.42 -16.53 -6.27
C CYS A 203 13.63 -15.13 -5.66
N GLU A 204 14.67 -14.40 -6.06
CA GLU A 204 14.83 -13.02 -5.62
C GLU A 204 13.83 -12.15 -6.37
N HIS A 205 12.95 -11.50 -5.62
CA HIS A 205 11.84 -10.75 -6.17
C HIS A 205 12.08 -9.24 -6.14
N ASP A 206 11.44 -8.54 -7.08
CA ASP A 206 11.52 -7.09 -7.24
C ASP A 206 10.62 -6.31 -6.26
N LEU A 207 9.98 -7.03 -5.32
CA LEU A 207 9.05 -6.48 -4.32
C LEU A 207 7.85 -5.78 -4.97
N GLY A 208 7.21 -6.44 -5.93
CA GLY A 208 6.08 -5.89 -6.69
C GLY A 208 6.49 -4.63 -7.46
N GLY A 209 7.66 -4.61 -8.10
CA GLY A 209 8.15 -3.44 -8.83
C GLY A 209 8.76 -2.33 -7.97
N ASN A 210 8.88 -2.50 -6.65
CA ASN A 210 9.55 -1.51 -5.79
C ASN A 210 11.06 -1.42 -6.08
N ARG A 211 11.68 -2.50 -6.56
CA ARG A 211 13.11 -2.53 -7.00
C ARG A 211 13.30 -2.11 -8.46
N VAL A 212 12.23 -1.84 -9.20
CA VAL A 212 12.30 -1.36 -10.58
C VAL A 212 12.30 0.16 -10.57
N CYS A 213 13.48 0.77 -10.74
CA CYS A 213 13.59 2.22 -10.76
C CYS A 213 13.26 2.79 -12.15
N ILE A 214 12.26 3.68 -12.22
CA ILE A 214 11.80 4.27 -13.48
C ILE A 214 12.21 5.74 -13.63
N GLN A 215 12.52 6.43 -12.53
CA GLN A 215 12.99 7.80 -12.53
C GLN A 215 14.12 7.94 -11.52
N LYS A 216 15.28 8.42 -11.98
CA LYS A 216 16.46 8.68 -11.14
C LYS A 216 16.74 10.17 -11.02
N LYS A 217 17.20 10.60 -9.86
CA LYS A 217 17.77 11.94 -9.64
C LYS A 217 19.00 11.81 -8.77
N HIS A 218 20.12 12.37 -9.22
CA HIS A 218 21.42 12.29 -8.54
C HIS A 218 21.77 10.85 -8.07
N ALA A 219 21.63 9.87 -8.97
CA ALA A 219 21.84 8.44 -8.72
C ALA A 219 20.89 7.77 -7.69
N LYS A 220 19.97 8.49 -7.08
CA LYS A 220 18.90 7.93 -6.24
C LYS A 220 17.67 7.63 -7.09
N CYS A 221 16.97 6.55 -6.74
CA CYS A 221 15.67 6.29 -7.32
C CYS A 221 14.64 7.24 -6.71
N GLU A 222 14.10 8.14 -7.52
CA GLU A 222 13.03 9.05 -7.11
C GLU A 222 11.67 8.37 -7.21
N ARG A 223 11.50 7.50 -8.21
CA ARG A 223 10.24 6.80 -8.45
C ARG A 223 10.49 5.37 -8.90
N SER A 224 9.88 4.44 -8.16
CA SER A 224 9.79 3.03 -8.56
C SER A 224 8.60 2.80 -9.49
N LEU A 225 8.60 1.65 -10.16
CA LEU A 225 7.46 1.19 -10.94
C LEU A 225 6.21 1.05 -10.06
N HIS A 226 6.37 0.48 -8.86
CA HIS A 226 5.30 0.37 -7.88
C HIS A 226 4.65 1.71 -7.57
N ALA A 227 5.45 2.73 -7.24
CA ALA A 227 4.97 4.08 -6.94
C ALA A 227 4.32 4.78 -8.16
N LEU A 228 4.63 4.36 -9.39
CA LEU A 228 3.88 4.83 -10.57
C LEU A 228 2.48 4.23 -10.61
N TRP A 229 2.36 2.93 -10.39
CA TRP A 229 1.10 2.20 -10.41
C TRP A 229 0.19 2.59 -9.25
N ASP A 230 0.71 2.73 -8.03
CA ASP A 230 -0.07 3.19 -6.87
C ASP A 230 -0.72 4.55 -7.10
N ASP A 231 0.00 5.46 -7.74
CA ASP A 231 -0.48 6.79 -8.08
C ASP A 231 -1.37 6.79 -9.34
N GLY A 232 -1.56 5.63 -9.99
CA GLY A 232 -2.28 5.48 -11.24
C GLY A 232 -1.68 6.34 -12.36
N ALA A 233 -0.36 6.54 -12.34
CA ALA A 233 0.34 7.53 -13.16
C ALA A 233 -0.30 8.94 -13.11
N GLY A 234 -0.62 9.41 -11.90
CA GLY A 234 -1.18 10.73 -11.62
C GLY A 234 -2.70 10.79 -11.65
N LEU A 235 -3.37 9.71 -12.07
CA LEU A 235 -4.84 9.61 -12.19
C LEU A 235 -5.58 10.06 -10.93
N PHE A 236 -5.08 9.69 -9.75
CA PHE A 236 -5.79 9.92 -8.48
C PHE A 236 -5.61 11.33 -7.92
N ARG A 237 -4.80 12.18 -8.57
CA ARG A 237 -4.53 13.55 -8.11
C ARG A 237 -5.62 14.53 -8.51
N SER A 238 -6.42 14.23 -9.53
CA SER A 238 -7.48 15.09 -10.07
C SER A 238 -8.87 14.59 -9.64
N PRO A 239 -9.61 15.33 -8.80
CA PRO A 239 -10.95 14.96 -8.35
C PRO A 239 -11.97 14.74 -9.46
N GLN A 240 -11.85 15.55 -10.52
CA GLN A 240 -12.79 15.58 -11.64
C GLN A 240 -12.70 14.32 -12.52
N GLU A 241 -11.58 13.59 -12.47
CA GLU A 241 -11.32 12.50 -13.40
C GLU A 241 -11.89 11.15 -12.96
N PHE A 242 -12.31 10.98 -11.70
CA PHE A 242 -12.80 9.69 -11.21
C PHE A 242 -14.04 9.82 -10.32
N THR A 243 -15.13 10.29 -10.92
CA THR A 243 -16.48 10.03 -10.40
C THR A 243 -17.11 8.98 -11.28
N LEU A 244 -17.49 7.85 -10.69
CA LEU A 244 -18.24 6.84 -11.41
C LEU A 244 -19.67 7.35 -11.56
N THR A 245 -20.02 7.80 -12.78
CA THR A 245 -21.35 8.31 -13.12
C THR A 245 -22.34 7.21 -13.50
N GLN A 246 -21.83 6.00 -13.72
CA GLN A 246 -22.64 4.84 -14.07
C GLN A 246 -22.73 3.90 -12.88
N HIS A 247 -23.95 3.42 -12.64
CA HIS A 247 -24.23 2.34 -11.70
C HIS A 247 -23.37 1.12 -12.03
N ILE A 248 -22.63 0.62 -11.05
CA ILE A 248 -21.84 -0.61 -11.20
C ILE A 248 -22.57 -1.71 -10.44
N LYS A 249 -22.86 -2.82 -11.12
CA LYS A 249 -23.45 -3.99 -10.46
C LYS A 249 -22.47 -4.52 -9.40
N ALA A 250 -22.98 -4.77 -8.20
CA ALA A 250 -22.22 -5.42 -7.13
C ALA A 250 -21.53 -6.70 -7.62
N GLY A 251 -20.27 -6.86 -7.24
CA GLY A 251 -19.45 -8.01 -7.59
C GLY A 251 -19.57 -9.19 -6.62
N THR A 252 -18.73 -10.21 -6.80
CA THR A 252 -18.72 -11.44 -5.98
C THR A 252 -17.55 -11.45 -5.00
N SER A 253 -17.70 -12.12 -3.85
CA SER A 253 -16.66 -12.32 -2.84
C SER A 253 -15.72 -13.48 -3.20
N ASP A 254 -15.19 -13.48 -4.43
CA ASP A 254 -14.20 -14.46 -4.90
C ASP A 254 -12.81 -13.80 -4.92
N PHE A 255 -12.14 -13.84 -3.78
CA PHE A 255 -10.89 -13.11 -3.56
C PHE A 255 -9.74 -13.63 -4.44
N GLU A 256 -9.71 -14.94 -4.70
CA GLU A 256 -8.73 -15.57 -5.61
C GLU A 256 -8.91 -15.05 -7.04
N SER A 257 -10.15 -14.91 -7.50
CA SER A 257 -10.46 -14.33 -8.81
C SER A 257 -9.99 -12.88 -8.91
N TRP A 258 -10.10 -12.07 -7.86
CA TRP A 258 -9.62 -10.68 -7.88
C TRP A 258 -8.10 -10.59 -8.07
N ILE A 259 -7.36 -11.45 -7.38
CA ILE A 259 -5.89 -11.55 -7.50
C ILE A 259 -5.49 -12.13 -8.85
N THR A 260 -6.21 -13.13 -9.35
CA THR A 260 -6.00 -13.71 -10.69
C THR A 260 -6.22 -12.66 -11.78
N GLU A 261 -7.30 -11.88 -11.68
CA GLU A 261 -7.58 -10.80 -12.63
C GLU A 261 -6.49 -9.71 -12.58
N SER A 262 -6.08 -9.26 -11.39
CA SER A 262 -5.00 -8.27 -11.25
C SER A 262 -3.66 -8.78 -11.81
N SER A 263 -3.30 -10.03 -11.52
CA SER A 263 -2.02 -10.61 -11.97
C SER A 263 -2.00 -10.88 -13.48
N SER A 264 -3.16 -11.05 -14.12
CA SER A 264 -3.26 -11.20 -15.59
C SER A 264 -2.70 -9.99 -16.37
N TYR A 265 -2.58 -8.83 -15.72
CA TYR A 265 -1.99 -7.63 -16.32
C TYR A 265 -0.46 -7.66 -16.35
N VAL A 266 0.21 -8.72 -15.89
CA VAL A 266 1.68 -8.82 -15.79
C VAL A 266 2.43 -8.39 -17.05
N GLY A 267 2.00 -8.85 -18.24
CA GLY A 267 2.63 -8.47 -19.52
C GLY A 267 2.37 -7.02 -19.95
N ARG A 268 1.40 -6.34 -19.32
CA ARG A 268 1.12 -4.91 -19.51
C ARG A 268 1.83 -4.05 -18.47
N VAL A 269 2.09 -4.61 -17.28
CA VAL A 269 2.85 -3.99 -16.18
C VAL A 269 4.34 -4.02 -16.48
N TYR A 270 4.89 -5.18 -16.74
CA TYR A 270 6.32 -5.38 -16.96
C TYR A 270 6.65 -5.37 -18.45
N LEU A 271 7.14 -4.23 -18.95
CA LEU A 271 7.57 -4.09 -20.34
C LEU A 271 8.87 -4.85 -20.60
N GLN A 272 8.98 -5.45 -21.79
CA GLN A 272 10.19 -6.16 -22.23
C GLN A 272 11.38 -5.20 -22.40
N ASP A 273 11.15 -4.02 -22.98
CA ASP A 273 12.18 -2.98 -23.16
C ASP A 273 12.50 -2.19 -21.88
N ARG A 274 11.72 -2.42 -20.81
CA ARG A 274 11.78 -1.72 -19.52
C ARG A 274 11.69 -0.19 -19.64
N ASN A 275 11.09 0.33 -20.71
CA ASN A 275 10.94 1.76 -20.94
C ASN A 275 9.61 2.29 -20.37
N TYR A 276 9.63 2.66 -19.09
CA TYR A 276 8.44 3.08 -18.35
C TYR A 276 8.17 4.59 -18.38
N ASP A 277 9.05 5.40 -18.97
CA ASP A 277 8.93 6.88 -19.00
C ASP A 277 8.38 7.40 -20.33
N THR A 278 7.37 6.72 -20.86
CA THR A 278 6.67 7.12 -22.08
C THR A 278 5.24 7.53 -21.75
N GLU A 279 4.71 8.50 -22.50
CA GLU A 279 3.29 8.89 -22.37
C GLU A 279 2.37 7.72 -22.68
N SER A 280 2.72 6.87 -23.65
CA SER A 280 1.95 5.66 -23.97
C SER A 280 1.89 4.68 -22.78
N TYR A 281 2.97 4.53 -22.02
CA TYR A 281 2.96 3.72 -20.81
C TYR A 281 2.13 4.37 -19.69
N LYS A 282 2.24 5.68 -19.48
CA LYS A 282 1.40 6.41 -18.51
C LYS A 282 -0.08 6.26 -18.84
N THR A 283 -0.47 6.44 -20.10
CA THR A 283 -1.86 6.21 -20.56
C THR A 283 -2.31 4.78 -20.29
N ARG A 284 -1.45 3.79 -20.55
CA ARG A 284 -1.73 2.38 -20.24
C ARG A 284 -1.98 2.15 -18.75
N VAL A 285 -1.12 2.68 -17.88
CA VAL A 285 -1.30 2.60 -16.41
C VAL A 285 -2.64 3.21 -16.04
N GLN A 286 -2.93 4.42 -16.51
CA GLN A 286 -4.20 5.10 -16.23
C GLN A 286 -5.40 4.28 -16.69
N THR A 287 -5.40 3.74 -17.92
CA THR A 287 -6.50 2.91 -18.45
C THR A 287 -6.75 1.67 -17.58
N ILE A 288 -5.69 0.95 -17.21
CA ILE A 288 -5.80 -0.26 -16.39
C ILE A 288 -6.24 0.10 -14.98
N SER A 289 -5.63 1.11 -14.35
CA SER A 289 -6.01 1.59 -13.02
C SER A 289 -7.46 2.02 -12.97
N ARG A 290 -8.00 2.69 -14.01
CA ARG A 290 -9.42 3.03 -14.08
C ARG A 290 -10.31 1.77 -14.07
N ALA A 291 -9.95 0.75 -14.84
CA ALA A 291 -10.70 -0.51 -14.90
C ALA A 291 -10.64 -1.28 -13.56
N ARG A 292 -9.46 -1.36 -12.95
CA ARG A 292 -9.27 -2.04 -11.66
C ARG A 292 -9.97 -1.33 -10.51
N VAL A 293 -9.91 0.00 -10.44
CA VAL A 293 -10.64 0.78 -9.43
C VAL A 293 -12.15 0.61 -9.58
N LYS A 294 -12.68 0.57 -10.82
CA LYS A 294 -14.11 0.25 -11.06
C LYS A 294 -14.50 -1.11 -10.47
N LYS A 295 -13.65 -2.13 -10.67
CA LYS A 295 -13.86 -3.47 -10.11
C LYS A 295 -13.76 -3.48 -8.58
N ALA A 296 -12.78 -2.77 -8.01
CA ALA A 296 -12.63 -2.62 -6.57
C ALA A 296 -13.89 -2.00 -5.94
N VAL A 297 -14.45 -0.96 -6.56
CA VAL A 297 -15.71 -0.33 -6.12
C VAL A 297 -16.88 -1.32 -6.16
N ALA A 298 -17.04 -2.05 -7.26
CA ALA A 298 -18.11 -3.04 -7.43
C ALA A 298 -18.06 -4.16 -6.39
N ASN A 299 -16.87 -4.69 -6.17
CA ASN A 299 -16.61 -5.78 -5.25
C ASN A 299 -16.73 -5.32 -3.79
N LEU A 300 -16.26 -4.11 -3.48
CA LEU A 300 -16.42 -3.51 -2.15
C LEU A 300 -17.90 -3.24 -1.84
N GLU A 301 -18.67 -2.70 -2.79
CA GLU A 301 -20.11 -2.49 -2.63
C GLU A 301 -20.83 -3.81 -2.30
N GLY A 302 -20.56 -4.87 -3.06
CA GLY A 302 -21.14 -6.20 -2.80
C GLY A 302 -20.81 -6.74 -1.41
N LEU A 303 -19.55 -6.61 -0.98
CA LEU A 303 -19.15 -6.97 0.38
C LEU A 303 -19.87 -6.12 1.43
N LEU A 304 -19.94 -4.80 1.25
CA LEU A 304 -20.58 -3.90 2.21
C LEU A 304 -22.07 -4.24 2.35
N VAL A 305 -22.81 -4.47 1.27
CA VAL A 305 -24.22 -4.90 1.35
C VAL A 305 -24.35 -6.22 2.14
N ALA A 306 -23.49 -7.21 1.86
CA ALA A 306 -23.54 -8.49 2.54
C ALA A 306 -23.20 -8.39 4.04
N LEU A 307 -22.24 -7.55 4.41
CA LEU A 307 -21.83 -7.33 5.79
C LEU A 307 -22.86 -6.51 6.59
N MET A 308 -23.46 -5.50 5.96
CA MET A 308 -24.37 -4.56 6.63
C MET A 308 -25.80 -5.12 6.75
N SER A 309 -26.24 -5.99 5.84
CA SER A 309 -27.57 -6.63 5.91
C SER A 309 -27.74 -7.63 7.07
N LYS A 310 -26.63 -8.04 7.70
CA LYS A 310 -26.60 -8.97 8.84
C LYS A 310 -26.57 -8.26 10.21
N LYS A 311 -26.63 -6.93 10.25
CA LYS A 311 -26.53 -6.11 11.47
C LYS A 311 -27.78 -5.25 11.63
#